data_AF-A0A6A4I3A9-F1
#
_entry.id   AF-A0A6A4I3A9-F1
#
_cell.length_a   1.000
_cell.length_b   1.000
_cell.length_c   1.000
_cell.angle_alpha   90.00
_cell.angle_beta   90.00
_cell.angle_gamma   90.00
#
_symmetry.space_group_name_H-M   'P 1'
#
loop_
_entity.id
_entity.type
_entity.pdbx_description
1 polymer ?
#
loop_
_entity_poly.entity_id
_entity_poly.type
_entity_poly.pdbx_seq_one_letter_code
_entity_poly.pdbx_strand_id
1 'polypeptide(L)'
;MSASNPRQANFQLRTNMDWEEIRRRLRSEYGSGVQSEAEISGVLADVDKDLEDCDAEFRRLQSRIIALQNQRKRLEEYKISLRFLRSPIRRLPNEIILRIFDSACEMNELTSKKLQTMPALAISSICSRWRALAQSYPDLWSRIRLQLWTTPRHLPGLPILDIYLHFSKQSPLTLEIPSMGSEELQADHLEVCAKLVACSHRWKKFSTEKSIIYDTVMAQNPRNFPVLEQLLIPCIFFYKETTLNHFQHASNLKVLRLCYIKNWEDMQQRKFPWRQITELDVAQCEDVMKPIFEMCNLRELRFRQYYGESTVKLCSRPITAPSVQKLTLTLRQTSYPERERNRSI
;
A
#
# COMPACT_ATOMS: atom_id res chain seq x y z
N MET A 1 -12.11 50.82 9.65
CA MET A 1 -11.09 51.32 10.59
C MET A 1 -9.79 51.51 9.82
N SER A 2 -9.48 52.76 9.51
CA SER A 2 -8.39 53.19 8.63
C SER A 2 -7.05 53.01 9.34
N ALA A 3 -6.17 52.17 8.78
CA ALA A 3 -4.78 52.07 9.23
C ALA A 3 -4.05 53.34 8.78
N SER A 4 -3.77 54.20 9.75
CA SER A 4 -2.95 55.41 9.61
C SER A 4 -1.60 55.09 8.98
N ASN A 5 -1.38 55.56 7.75
CA ASN A 5 -0.08 55.55 7.10
C ASN A 5 0.89 56.40 7.94
N PRO A 6 1.97 55.83 8.52
CA PRO A 6 2.98 56.63 9.18
C PRO A 6 3.71 57.44 8.11
N ARG A 7 3.63 58.76 8.26
CA ARG A 7 4.31 59.78 7.47
C ARG A 7 5.69 59.30 6.99
N GLN A 8 5.92 59.32 5.68
CA GLN A 8 7.28 59.32 5.12
C GLN A 8 7.99 60.54 5.71
N ALA A 9 8.81 60.33 6.74
CA ALA A 9 9.84 61.31 7.07
C ALA A 9 10.76 61.34 5.85
N ASN A 10 10.81 62.48 5.15
CA ASN A 10 11.72 62.66 4.04
C ASN A 10 13.15 62.57 4.59
N PHE A 11 13.85 61.50 4.25
CA PHE A 11 15.28 61.36 4.50
C PHE A 11 16.00 62.50 3.79
N GLN A 12 16.72 63.33 4.54
CA GLN A 12 17.50 64.45 4.02
C GLN A 12 18.89 64.41 4.65
N LEU A 13 19.92 64.59 3.82
CA LEU A 13 21.30 64.66 4.25
C LEU A 13 21.56 66.02 4.90
N ARG A 14 22.34 66.02 5.98
CA ARG A 14 22.90 67.22 6.61
C ARG A 14 24.06 67.77 5.79
N THR A 15 24.86 66.88 5.19
CA THR A 15 26.04 67.28 4.43
C THR A 15 25.70 67.68 3.00
N ASN A 16 26.22 68.83 2.55
CA ASN A 16 26.27 69.18 1.13
C ASN A 16 27.59 68.68 0.52
N MET A 17 27.49 67.74 -0.41
CA MET A 17 28.65 67.03 -0.96
C MET A 17 29.28 67.79 -2.14
N ASP A 18 30.03 68.86 -1.85
CA ASP A 18 30.79 69.59 -2.88
C ASP A 18 32.14 68.93 -3.17
N TRP A 19 32.11 67.94 -4.05
CA TRP A 19 33.28 67.18 -4.45
C TRP A 19 34.33 67.99 -5.23
N GLU A 20 33.95 69.08 -5.89
CA GLU A 20 34.90 69.90 -6.65
C GLU A 20 35.74 70.77 -5.70
N GLU A 21 35.10 71.36 -4.70
CA GLU A 21 35.79 72.13 -3.67
C GLU A 21 36.74 71.24 -2.85
N ILE A 22 36.27 70.06 -2.40
CA ILE A 22 37.12 69.09 -1.68
C ILE A 22 38.36 68.71 -2.51
N ARG A 23 38.19 68.40 -3.81
CA ARG A 23 39.31 68.03 -4.70
C ARG A 23 40.27 69.19 -4.95
N ARG A 24 39.76 70.42 -5.05
CA ARG A 24 40.58 71.63 -5.22
C ARG A 24 41.48 71.83 -4.00
N ARG A 25 40.89 71.78 -2.80
CA ARG A 25 41.60 71.92 -1.52
C ARG A 25 42.69 70.87 -1.32
N LEU A 26 42.36 69.59 -1.54
CA LEU A 26 43.33 68.49 -1.45
C LEU A 26 44.57 68.68 -2.36
N ARG A 27 44.46 69.48 -3.42
CA ARG A 27 45.57 69.76 -4.36
C ARG A 27 46.29 71.08 -4.10
N SER A 28 45.66 72.05 -3.44
CA SER A 28 46.18 73.42 -3.32
C SER A 28 46.50 73.87 -1.89
N GLU A 29 45.92 73.26 -0.86
CA GLU A 29 46.14 73.65 0.54
C GLU A 29 47.25 72.79 1.18
N TYR A 30 48.29 73.44 1.72
CA TYR A 30 49.38 72.82 2.46
C TYR A 30 49.99 73.77 3.50
N GLY A 31 50.47 73.25 4.64
CA GLY A 31 51.07 74.05 5.71
C GLY A 31 50.07 74.77 6.63
N SER A 32 50.46 75.90 7.24
CA SER A 32 49.67 76.63 8.26
C SER A 32 48.40 77.34 7.73
N GLY A 33 48.04 77.17 6.45
CA GLY A 33 46.85 77.73 5.80
C GLY A 33 45.70 76.74 5.58
N VAL A 34 45.81 75.52 6.11
CA VAL A 34 44.73 74.52 6.13
C VAL A 34 43.64 75.01 7.09
N GLN A 35 42.36 74.76 6.75
CA GLN A 35 41.23 75.05 7.62
C GLN A 35 41.45 74.59 9.07
N SER A 36 40.76 75.22 10.01
CA SER A 36 40.77 74.77 11.41
C SER A 36 40.35 73.30 11.47
N GLU A 37 41.15 72.46 12.14
CA GLU A 37 40.85 71.05 12.43
C GLU A 37 39.41 70.85 12.95
N ALA A 38 38.90 71.83 13.68
CA ALA A 38 37.53 71.84 14.20
C ALA A 38 36.45 71.90 13.12
N GLU A 39 36.69 72.60 12.01
CA GLU A 39 35.75 72.72 10.88
C GLU A 39 35.68 71.40 10.10
N ILE A 40 36.83 70.80 9.81
CA ILE A 40 36.91 69.47 9.14
C ILE A 40 36.29 68.39 10.03
N SER A 41 36.57 68.42 11.34
CA SER A 41 35.99 67.48 12.31
C SER A 41 34.46 67.60 12.39
N GLY A 42 33.92 68.82 12.32
CA GLY A 42 32.48 69.05 12.27
C GLY A 42 31.81 68.45 11.03
N VAL A 43 32.40 68.70 9.85
CA VAL A 43 31.89 68.14 8.58
C VAL A 43 31.98 66.60 8.57
N LEU A 44 33.07 66.02 9.09
CA LEU A 44 33.19 64.57 9.24
C LEU A 44 32.12 63.99 10.16
N ALA A 45 31.84 64.63 11.29
CA ALA A 45 30.79 64.19 12.20
C ALA A 45 29.39 64.24 11.54
N ASP A 46 29.11 65.25 10.72
CA ASP A 46 27.86 65.34 9.96
C ASP A 46 27.77 64.23 8.89
N VAL A 47 28.86 63.92 8.19
CA VAL A 47 28.92 62.80 7.23
C VAL A 47 28.71 61.46 7.92
N ASP A 48 29.40 61.23 9.05
CA ASP A 48 29.23 60.00 9.84
C ASP A 48 27.78 59.83 10.29
N LYS A 49 27.13 60.92 10.71
CA LYS A 49 25.73 60.92 11.09
C LYS A 49 24.80 60.61 9.92
N ASP A 50 25.07 61.18 8.74
CA ASP A 50 24.30 60.91 7.53
C ASP A 50 24.47 59.47 7.03
N LEU A 51 25.66 58.88 7.19
CA LEU A 51 25.91 57.46 6.92
C LEU A 51 25.15 56.55 7.89
N GLU A 52 25.17 56.85 9.19
CA GLU A 52 24.39 56.12 10.19
C GLU A 52 22.89 56.14 9.88
N ASP A 53 22.37 57.31 9.48
CA ASP A 53 20.96 57.48 9.12
C ASP A 53 20.64 56.75 7.79
N CYS A 54 21.56 56.78 6.80
CA CYS A 54 21.45 55.98 5.57
C CYS A 54 21.33 54.48 5.89
N ASP A 55 22.22 53.96 6.75
CA ASP A 55 22.23 52.56 7.15
C ASP A 55 20.98 52.19 7.96
N ALA A 56 20.47 53.10 8.79
CA ALA A 56 19.21 52.91 9.50
C ALA A 56 18.03 52.82 8.52
N GLU A 57 17.95 53.71 7.53
CA GLU A 57 16.91 53.68 6.50
C GLU A 57 17.01 52.46 5.59
N PHE A 58 18.22 52.06 5.20
CA PHE A 58 18.45 50.84 4.45
C PHE A 58 17.95 49.62 5.22
N ARG A 59 18.31 49.49 6.51
CA ARG A 59 17.81 48.42 7.39
C ARG A 59 16.28 48.45 7.53
N ARG A 60 15.68 49.64 7.63
CA ARG A 60 14.22 49.83 7.71
C ARG A 60 13.54 49.35 6.43
N LEU A 61 14.03 49.76 5.26
CA LEU A 61 13.50 49.37 3.96
C LEU A 61 13.69 47.88 3.70
N GLN A 62 14.86 47.31 4.01
CA GLN A 62 15.09 45.87 3.93
C GLN A 62 14.11 45.09 4.81
N SER A 63 13.90 45.53 6.05
CA SER A 63 12.92 44.93 6.96
C SER A 63 11.50 44.99 6.37
N ARG A 64 11.14 46.10 5.72
CA ARG A 64 9.84 46.25 5.05
C ARG A 64 9.70 45.34 3.83
N ILE A 65 10.76 45.18 3.03
CA ILE A 65 10.79 44.25 1.89
C ILE A 65 10.58 42.82 2.39
N ILE A 66 11.32 42.39 3.42
CA ILE A 66 11.19 41.05 4.00
C ILE A 66 9.77 40.83 4.54
N ALA A 67 9.20 41.80 5.25
CA ALA A 67 7.83 41.72 5.75
C ALA A 67 6.80 41.54 4.61
N LEU A 68 6.93 42.31 3.53
CA LEU A 68 6.04 42.21 2.36
C LEU A 68 6.23 40.89 1.61
N GLN A 69 7.46 40.39 1.48
CA GLN A 69 7.73 39.07 0.89
C GLN A 69 7.07 37.95 1.69
N ASN A 70 7.20 37.99 3.02
CA ASN A 70 6.53 37.05 3.92
C ASN A 70 5.00 37.14 3.81
N GLN A 71 4.45 38.35 3.73
CA GLN A 71 3.02 38.56 3.53
C GLN A 71 2.55 37.99 2.17
N ARG A 72 3.30 38.21 1.09
CA ARG A 72 3.00 37.64 -0.22
C ARG A 72 3.00 36.10 -0.18
N LYS A 73 4.00 35.48 0.45
CA LYS A 73 4.08 34.02 0.61
C LYS A 73 2.85 33.46 1.34
N ARG A 74 2.47 34.07 2.46
CA ARG A 74 1.27 33.69 3.23
C ARG A 74 -0.01 33.80 2.40
N LEU A 75 -0.14 34.85 1.60
CA LEU A 75 -1.31 35.04 0.72
C LEU A 75 -1.37 33.98 -0.39
N GLU A 76 -0.23 33.59 -1.00
CA GLU A 76 -0.20 32.52 -1.98
C GLU A 76 -0.55 31.16 -1.37
N GLU A 77 -0.04 30.83 -0.18
CA GLU A 77 -0.41 29.62 0.57
C GLU A 77 -1.92 29.59 0.91
N TYR A 78 -2.48 30.74 1.31
CA TYR A 78 -3.90 30.88 1.58
C TYR A 78 -4.76 30.70 0.32
N LYS A 79 -4.34 31.31 -0.80
CA LYS A 79 -5.00 31.19 -2.11
C LYS A 79 -5.01 29.73 -2.59
N ILE A 80 -3.92 28.99 -2.41
CA ILE A 80 -3.85 27.55 -2.71
C ILE A 80 -4.87 26.79 -1.85
N SER A 81 -4.95 27.09 -0.55
CA SER A 81 -5.90 26.47 0.37
C SER A 81 -7.36 26.71 -0.06
N LEU A 82 -7.70 27.94 -0.46
CA LEU A 82 -9.03 28.28 -0.99
C LEU A 82 -9.36 27.54 -2.29
N ARG A 83 -8.38 27.34 -3.18
CA ARG A 83 -8.55 26.52 -4.39
C ARG A 83 -8.89 25.08 -4.02
N PHE A 84 -8.21 24.51 -3.01
CA PHE A 84 -8.55 23.16 -2.52
C PHE A 84 -9.94 23.08 -1.90
N LEU A 85 -10.42 24.13 -1.21
CA LEU A 85 -11.81 24.19 -0.71
C LEU A 85 -12.84 24.12 -1.84
N ARG A 86 -12.50 24.62 -3.04
CA ARG A 86 -13.35 24.56 -4.23
C ARG A 86 -13.24 23.24 -5.02
N SER A 87 -12.38 22.31 -4.58
CA SER A 87 -12.19 21.05 -5.30
C SER A 87 -13.50 20.26 -5.41
N PRO A 88 -13.85 19.73 -6.60
CA PRO A 88 -15.06 18.93 -6.80
C PRO A 88 -15.20 17.76 -5.83
N ILE A 89 -14.08 17.18 -5.39
CA ILE A 89 -14.06 16.02 -4.49
C ILE A 89 -14.71 16.32 -3.13
N ARG A 90 -14.75 17.60 -2.71
CA ARG A 90 -15.41 18.01 -1.48
C ARG A 90 -16.93 18.06 -1.61
N ARG A 91 -17.45 18.21 -2.83
CA ARG A 91 -18.89 18.27 -3.12
C ARG A 91 -19.50 16.88 -3.37
N LEU A 92 -18.67 15.86 -3.54
CA LEU A 92 -19.16 14.51 -3.75
C LEU A 92 -19.91 14.02 -2.50
N PRO A 93 -21.07 13.35 -2.66
CA PRO A 93 -21.72 12.61 -1.59
C PRO A 93 -20.80 11.52 -1.01
N ASN A 94 -21.05 11.13 0.24
CA ASN A 94 -20.22 10.16 0.92
C ASN A 94 -20.25 8.78 0.23
N GLU A 95 -21.40 8.41 -0.34
CA GLU A 95 -21.62 7.15 -1.06
C GLU A 95 -20.71 7.06 -2.29
N ILE A 96 -20.56 8.17 -3.04
CA ILE A 96 -19.69 8.21 -4.21
C ILE A 96 -18.23 8.10 -3.81
N ILE A 97 -17.83 8.78 -2.73
CA ILE A 97 -16.47 8.69 -2.19
C ILE A 97 -16.17 7.25 -1.74
N LEU A 98 -17.09 6.59 -1.05
CA LEU A 98 -16.94 5.19 -0.63
C LEU A 98 -16.81 4.24 -1.82
N ARG A 99 -17.57 4.43 -2.89
CA ARG A 99 -17.41 3.66 -4.14
C ARG A 99 -16.04 3.87 -4.78
N ILE A 100 -15.53 5.10 -4.76
CA ILE A 100 -14.16 5.40 -5.21
C ILE A 100 -13.14 4.67 -4.34
N PHE A 101 -13.30 4.71 -3.01
CA PHE A 101 -12.41 4.00 -2.08
C PHE A 101 -12.41 2.50 -2.34
N ASP A 102 -13.59 1.91 -2.50
CA ASP A 102 -13.75 0.49 -2.73
C ASP A 102 -13.08 0.03 -4.03
N SER A 103 -13.22 0.85 -5.09
CA SER A 103 -12.58 0.62 -6.39
C SER A 103 -11.06 0.79 -6.33
N ALA A 104 -10.57 1.72 -5.50
CA ALA A 104 -9.14 1.98 -5.35
C ALA A 104 -8.44 0.98 -4.39
N CYS A 105 -9.21 0.30 -3.54
CA CYS A 105 -8.71 -0.58 -2.50
C CYS A 105 -8.90 -2.05 -2.87
N GLU A 106 -8.19 -2.55 -3.88
CA GLU A 106 -8.33 -3.96 -4.28
C GLU A 106 -7.83 -4.91 -3.18
N MET A 107 -6.63 -4.65 -2.63
CA MET A 107 -6.00 -5.50 -1.63
C MET A 107 -5.03 -4.68 -0.77
N ASN A 108 -4.86 -5.02 0.52
CA ASN A 108 -3.91 -4.36 1.42
C ASN A 108 -2.75 -5.29 1.77
N GLU A 109 -1.56 -5.00 1.26
CA GLU A 109 -0.32 -5.71 1.57
C GLU A 109 0.33 -5.13 2.83
N LEU A 110 0.08 -5.77 3.99
CA LEU A 110 0.43 -5.21 5.29
C LEU A 110 1.92 -5.34 5.64
N THR A 111 2.64 -6.22 4.96
CA THR A 111 4.07 -6.47 5.17
C THR A 111 4.98 -5.61 4.30
N SER A 112 4.40 -4.84 3.37
CA SER A 112 5.15 -3.89 2.55
C SER A 112 5.46 -2.60 3.32
N LYS A 113 6.65 -2.05 3.08
CA LYS A 113 7.09 -0.76 3.62
C LYS A 113 6.43 0.45 2.92
N LYS A 114 5.69 0.23 1.84
CA LYS A 114 5.10 1.30 1.03
C LYS A 114 3.64 1.52 1.40
N LEU A 115 3.29 2.73 1.84
CA LEU A 115 1.90 3.09 2.15
C LEU A 115 0.94 2.85 0.97
N GLN A 116 1.42 3.02 -0.26
CA GLN A 116 0.65 2.81 -1.51
C GLN A 116 0.12 1.39 -1.66
N THR A 117 0.76 0.40 -1.04
CA THR A 117 0.32 -1.01 -1.07
C THR A 117 -0.72 -1.33 0.02
N MET A 118 -1.03 -0.35 0.88
CA MET A 118 -2.06 -0.40 1.92
C MET A 118 -3.11 0.68 1.65
N PRO A 119 -3.90 0.55 0.57
CA PRO A 119 -4.83 1.59 0.12
C PRO A 119 -5.82 2.05 1.19
N ALA A 120 -6.36 1.16 2.03
CA ALA A 120 -7.27 1.55 3.12
C ALA A 120 -6.61 2.53 4.10
N LEU A 121 -5.37 2.21 4.51
CA LEU A 121 -4.59 3.08 5.39
C LEU A 121 -4.20 4.39 4.69
N ALA A 122 -3.77 4.32 3.43
CA ALA A 122 -3.41 5.49 2.62
C ALA A 122 -4.59 6.45 2.45
N ILE A 123 -5.77 5.94 2.14
CA ILE A 123 -7.00 6.72 2.03
C ILE A 123 -7.34 7.36 3.38
N SER A 124 -7.21 6.61 4.48
CA SER A 124 -7.52 7.11 5.83
C SER A 124 -6.58 8.22 6.32
N SER A 125 -5.40 8.39 5.69
CA SER A 125 -4.42 9.40 6.11
C SER A 125 -4.62 10.77 5.43
N ILE A 126 -5.43 10.84 4.37
CA ILE A 126 -5.58 12.05 3.54
C ILE A 126 -6.21 13.24 4.29
N CYS A 127 -7.38 13.06 4.89
CA CYS A 127 -8.04 14.09 5.70
C CYS A 127 -9.01 13.48 6.70
N SER A 128 -9.50 14.28 7.65
CA SER A 128 -10.44 13.83 8.70
C SER A 128 -11.72 13.20 8.12
N ARG A 129 -12.30 13.78 7.07
CA ARG A 129 -13.49 13.23 6.39
C ARG A 129 -13.20 11.84 5.79
N TRP A 130 -12.08 11.70 5.10
CA TRP A 130 -11.71 10.44 4.46
C TRP A 130 -11.42 9.35 5.49
N ARG A 131 -10.77 9.72 6.60
CA ARG A 131 -10.57 8.83 7.74
C ARG A 131 -11.88 8.33 8.32
N ALA A 132 -12.82 9.24 8.61
CA ALA A 132 -14.12 8.87 9.15
C ALA A 132 -14.89 7.93 8.21
N LEU A 133 -14.89 8.25 6.90
CA LEU A 133 -15.53 7.42 5.89
C LEU A 133 -14.88 6.04 5.77
N ALA A 134 -13.55 5.98 5.67
CA ALA A 134 -12.82 4.72 5.59
C ALA A 134 -13.07 3.83 6.83
N GLN A 135 -13.10 4.41 8.03
CA GLN A 135 -13.41 3.68 9.27
C GLN A 135 -14.89 3.24 9.35
N SER A 136 -15.80 3.97 8.71
CA SER A 136 -17.21 3.61 8.62
C SER A 136 -17.51 2.50 7.61
N TYR A 137 -16.54 2.12 6.77
CA TYR A 137 -16.71 1.14 5.69
C TYR A 137 -15.73 -0.04 5.88
N PRO A 138 -16.11 -1.06 6.69
CA PRO A 138 -15.20 -2.10 7.16
C PRO A 138 -14.64 -3.01 6.06
N ASP A 139 -15.33 -3.14 4.92
CA ASP A 139 -14.90 -3.95 3.77
C ASP A 139 -13.59 -3.47 3.12
N LEU A 140 -13.19 -2.21 3.33
CA LEU A 140 -11.87 -1.73 2.91
C LEU A 140 -10.74 -2.40 3.68
N TRP A 141 -10.99 -2.76 4.93
CA TRP A 141 -10.01 -3.29 5.87
C TRP A 141 -10.04 -4.82 5.93
N SER A 142 -10.98 -5.47 5.24
CA SER A 142 -11.16 -6.93 5.27
C SER A 142 -10.35 -7.68 4.20
N ARG A 143 -9.76 -6.96 3.23
CA ARG A 143 -8.94 -7.50 2.14
C ARG A 143 -7.45 -7.39 2.48
N ILE A 144 -6.88 -8.45 3.05
CA ILE A 144 -5.57 -8.47 3.70
C ILE A 144 -4.62 -9.48 3.04
N ARG A 145 -3.46 -8.99 2.59
CA ARG A 145 -2.38 -9.79 2.02
C ARG A 145 -1.15 -9.71 2.91
N LEU A 146 -0.54 -10.85 3.18
CA LEU A 146 0.56 -11.01 4.14
C LEU A 146 1.69 -11.83 3.54
N GLN A 147 2.85 -11.21 3.35
CA GLN A 147 4.12 -11.86 3.06
C GLN A 147 4.88 -12.08 4.37
N LEU A 148 4.59 -13.19 5.07
CA LEU A 148 5.07 -13.45 6.43
C LEU A 148 6.60 -13.32 6.57
N TRP A 149 7.40 -13.86 5.64
CA TRP A 149 8.87 -13.78 5.72
C TRP A 149 9.46 -12.41 5.35
N THR A 150 8.64 -11.45 4.99
CA THR A 150 9.06 -10.06 4.73
C THR A 150 8.65 -9.11 5.86
N THR A 151 8.04 -9.64 6.93
CA THR A 151 7.69 -8.87 8.12
C THR A 151 8.92 -8.12 8.63
N PRO A 152 8.80 -6.81 8.93
CA PRO A 152 9.90 -6.07 9.49
C PRO A 152 10.27 -6.64 10.86
N ARG A 153 11.52 -7.11 11.03
CA ARG A 153 12.01 -7.74 12.28
C ARG A 153 11.84 -6.91 13.55
N HIS A 154 11.63 -5.59 13.41
CA HIS A 154 11.41 -4.67 14.53
C HIS A 154 9.93 -4.54 14.95
N LEU A 155 9.00 -5.22 14.25
CA LEU A 155 7.57 -5.21 14.56
C LEU A 155 7.05 -6.66 14.73
N PRO A 156 7.44 -7.34 15.82
CA PRO A 156 6.94 -8.69 16.11
C PRO A 156 5.41 -8.67 16.24
N GLY A 157 4.76 -9.76 15.79
CA GLY A 157 3.30 -9.90 15.87
C GLY A 157 2.49 -9.02 14.91
N LEU A 158 3.17 -8.22 14.07
CA LEU A 158 2.58 -7.35 13.03
C LEU A 158 1.41 -6.48 13.55
N PRO A 159 1.66 -5.44 14.38
CA PRO A 159 0.59 -4.63 15.01
C PRO A 159 -0.37 -3.94 14.03
N ILE A 160 0.07 -3.71 12.80
CA ILE A 160 -0.80 -3.19 11.74
C ILE A 160 -1.94 -4.16 11.41
N LEU A 161 -1.75 -5.47 11.57
CA LEU A 161 -2.81 -6.46 11.41
C LEU A 161 -3.94 -6.21 12.43
N ASP A 162 -3.60 -5.87 13.67
CA ASP A 162 -4.60 -5.59 14.72
C ASP A 162 -5.47 -4.38 14.34
N ILE A 163 -4.87 -3.34 13.74
CA ILE A 163 -5.60 -2.17 13.22
C ILE A 163 -6.60 -2.59 12.13
N TYR A 164 -6.17 -3.43 11.19
CA TYR A 164 -7.05 -3.92 10.11
C TYR A 164 -8.15 -4.84 10.62
N LEU A 165 -7.84 -5.74 11.56
CA LEU A 165 -8.82 -6.61 12.20
C LEU A 165 -9.84 -5.80 13.01
N HIS A 166 -9.40 -4.73 13.68
CA HIS A 166 -10.29 -3.81 14.40
C HIS A 166 -11.25 -3.08 13.45
N PHE A 167 -10.73 -2.43 12.40
CA PHE A 167 -11.57 -1.65 11.49
C PHE A 167 -12.41 -2.50 10.53
N SER A 168 -12.02 -3.75 10.27
CA SER A 168 -12.84 -4.70 9.50
C SER A 168 -14.05 -5.24 10.26
N LYS A 169 -14.14 -5.02 11.58
CA LYS A 169 -15.31 -5.36 12.43
C LYS A 169 -15.79 -6.80 12.25
N GLN A 170 -16.94 -7.01 11.61
CA GLN A 170 -17.52 -8.33 11.32
C GLN A 170 -17.57 -8.62 9.82
N SER A 171 -16.96 -7.75 9.00
CA SER A 171 -16.94 -7.96 7.55
C SER A 171 -16.20 -9.25 7.20
N PRO A 172 -16.66 -9.97 6.16
CA PRO A 172 -16.00 -11.18 5.70
C PRO A 172 -14.57 -10.89 5.21
N LEU A 173 -13.62 -11.68 5.68
CA LEU A 173 -12.19 -11.49 5.43
C LEU A 173 -11.75 -12.21 4.15
N THR A 174 -10.99 -11.50 3.34
CA THR A 174 -10.24 -12.06 2.22
C THR A 174 -8.77 -12.06 2.58
N LEU A 175 -8.20 -13.24 2.77
CA LEU A 175 -6.84 -13.45 3.23
C LEU A 175 -6.00 -14.11 2.14
N GLU A 176 -4.86 -13.49 1.82
CA GLU A 176 -3.89 -14.03 0.88
C GLU A 176 -2.49 -14.04 1.47
N ILE A 177 -1.88 -15.23 1.51
CA ILE A 177 -0.53 -15.46 2.04
C ILE A 177 0.32 -16.09 0.93
N PRO A 178 0.90 -15.27 0.03
CA PRO A 178 1.69 -15.79 -1.09
C PRO A 178 3.02 -16.40 -0.65
N SER A 179 3.60 -17.26 -1.49
CA SER A 179 4.89 -17.90 -1.23
C SER A 179 6.04 -16.95 -1.55
N MET A 180 6.70 -16.42 -0.51
CA MET A 180 7.96 -15.69 -0.65
C MET A 180 8.82 -15.88 0.60
N GLY A 181 10.02 -16.43 0.47
CA GLY A 181 10.99 -16.52 1.57
C GLY A 181 11.19 -17.93 2.17
N SER A 182 11.79 -17.94 3.37
CA SER A 182 12.26 -19.13 4.11
C SER A 182 11.19 -20.23 4.28
N GLU A 183 11.63 -21.44 4.61
CA GLU A 183 10.72 -22.56 4.92
C GLU A 183 10.39 -22.66 6.41
N GLU A 184 11.10 -21.94 7.27
CA GLU A 184 10.92 -22.02 8.72
C GLU A 184 10.00 -20.90 9.26
N LEU A 185 9.17 -21.26 10.25
CA LEU A 185 8.37 -20.30 11.01
C LEU A 185 9.07 -19.89 12.29
N GLN A 186 9.02 -18.59 12.57
CA GLN A 186 9.52 -17.99 13.80
C GLN A 186 8.34 -17.69 14.74
N ALA A 187 8.62 -17.37 15.99
CA ALA A 187 7.59 -17.16 17.02
C ALA A 187 6.60 -16.04 16.66
N ASP A 188 7.07 -14.98 16.01
CA ASP A 188 6.25 -13.88 15.50
C ASP A 188 5.33 -14.32 14.35
N HIS A 189 5.78 -15.20 13.45
CA HIS A 189 4.92 -15.79 12.41
C HIS A 189 3.79 -16.63 13.03
N LEU A 190 4.08 -17.37 14.10
CA LEU A 190 3.08 -18.16 14.83
C LEU A 190 2.02 -17.26 15.50
N GLU A 191 2.45 -16.14 16.09
CA GLU A 191 1.54 -15.15 16.65
C GLU A 191 0.59 -14.57 15.59
N VAL A 192 1.12 -14.22 14.42
CA VAL A 192 0.31 -13.74 13.29
C VAL A 192 -0.69 -14.83 12.86
N CYS A 193 -0.26 -16.09 12.74
CA CYS A 193 -1.16 -17.19 12.40
C CYS A 193 -2.29 -17.35 13.43
N ALA A 194 -1.98 -17.22 14.73
CA ALA A 194 -2.97 -17.28 15.80
C ALA A 194 -4.02 -16.14 15.69
N LYS A 195 -3.58 -14.91 15.38
CA LYS A 195 -4.49 -13.77 15.11
C LYS A 195 -5.43 -14.04 13.94
N LEU A 196 -4.92 -14.67 12.87
CA LEU A 196 -5.75 -15.05 11.73
C LEU A 196 -6.75 -16.16 12.09
N VAL A 197 -6.32 -17.19 12.81
CA VAL A 197 -7.19 -18.30 13.25
C VAL A 197 -8.32 -17.79 14.15
N ALA A 198 -8.05 -16.82 15.03
CA ALA A 198 -9.05 -16.22 15.91
C ALA A 198 -10.23 -15.60 15.14
N CYS A 199 -10.01 -15.15 13.90
CA CYS A 199 -11.04 -14.61 13.03
C CYS A 199 -11.51 -15.58 11.92
N SER A 200 -11.21 -16.88 12.02
CA SER A 200 -11.58 -17.92 11.05
C SER A 200 -13.07 -17.99 10.70
N HIS A 201 -13.94 -17.71 11.67
CA HIS A 201 -15.39 -17.65 11.47
C HIS A 201 -15.85 -16.56 10.46
N ARG A 202 -14.99 -15.58 10.15
CA ARG A 202 -15.25 -14.51 9.19
C ARG A 202 -14.57 -14.74 7.84
N TRP A 203 -13.79 -15.80 7.67
CA TRP A 203 -13.04 -16.00 6.43
C TRP A 203 -13.99 -16.28 5.28
N LYS A 204 -13.97 -15.41 4.27
CA LYS A 204 -14.66 -15.57 2.98
C LYS A 204 -13.76 -16.21 1.94
N LYS A 205 -12.51 -15.78 1.90
CA LYS A 205 -11.47 -16.32 1.03
C LYS A 205 -10.21 -16.53 1.86
N PHE A 206 -9.66 -17.73 1.78
CA PHE A 206 -8.36 -18.05 2.36
C PHE A 206 -7.46 -18.64 1.28
N SER A 207 -6.30 -18.03 1.09
CA SER A 207 -5.31 -18.45 0.11
C SER A 207 -3.93 -18.55 0.73
N THR A 208 -3.27 -19.70 0.59
CA THR A 208 -1.86 -19.88 0.97
C THR A 208 -1.14 -20.80 0.00
N GLU A 209 0.09 -20.46 -0.34
CA GLU A 209 0.93 -21.26 -1.23
C GLU A 209 1.95 -22.13 -0.48
N LYS A 210 2.00 -22.04 0.85
CA LYS A 210 2.99 -22.75 1.68
C LYS A 210 2.29 -23.72 2.63
N SER A 211 2.69 -24.99 2.57
CA SER A 211 2.14 -26.07 3.42
C SER A 211 2.32 -25.77 4.90
N ILE A 212 3.50 -25.29 5.31
CA ILE A 212 3.78 -24.99 6.72
C ILE A 212 2.79 -23.98 7.33
N ILE A 213 2.33 -23.00 6.55
CA ILE A 213 1.32 -22.03 6.99
C ILE A 213 -0.02 -22.71 7.16
N TYR A 214 -0.44 -23.50 6.17
CA TYR A 214 -1.69 -24.25 6.25
C TYR A 214 -1.68 -25.20 7.45
N ASP A 215 -0.62 -25.99 7.61
CA ASP A 215 -0.49 -26.97 8.69
C ASP A 215 -0.54 -26.28 10.05
N THR A 216 0.17 -25.16 10.21
CA THR A 216 0.17 -24.36 11.44
C THR A 216 -1.20 -23.78 11.77
N VAL A 217 -1.92 -23.26 10.77
CA VAL A 217 -3.28 -22.72 10.94
C VAL A 217 -4.25 -23.85 11.29
N MET A 218 -4.19 -24.98 10.60
CA MET A 218 -5.10 -26.12 10.84
C MET A 218 -4.81 -26.83 12.16
N ALA A 219 -3.55 -26.87 12.61
CA ALA A 219 -3.17 -27.45 13.91
C ALA A 219 -3.83 -26.74 15.10
N GLN A 220 -4.23 -25.47 14.95
CA GLN A 220 -4.99 -24.72 15.97
C GLN A 220 -6.48 -25.09 16.02
N ASN A 221 -6.93 -26.03 15.18
CA ASN A 221 -8.28 -26.57 15.11
C ASN A 221 -9.37 -25.47 15.03
N PRO A 222 -9.35 -24.63 13.97
CA PRO A 222 -10.37 -23.62 13.74
C PRO A 222 -11.76 -24.28 13.64
N ARG A 223 -12.68 -23.88 14.53
CA ARG A 223 -13.89 -24.67 14.79
C ARG A 223 -15.03 -24.46 13.79
N ASN A 224 -15.05 -23.38 13.00
CA ASN A 224 -16.13 -23.09 12.04
C ASN A 224 -15.72 -22.13 10.91
N PHE A 225 -16.28 -22.36 9.70
CA PHE A 225 -16.05 -21.56 8.49
C PHE A 225 -17.38 -21.18 7.79
N PRO A 226 -18.29 -20.47 8.47
CA PRO A 226 -19.67 -20.30 8.02
C PRO A 226 -19.82 -19.47 6.74
N VAL A 227 -18.88 -18.56 6.46
CA VAL A 227 -18.92 -17.66 5.30
C VAL A 227 -17.82 -17.96 4.27
N LEU A 228 -17.08 -19.06 4.43
CA LEU A 228 -15.98 -19.41 3.54
C LEU A 228 -16.52 -19.83 2.17
N GLU A 229 -16.15 -19.08 1.14
CA GLU A 229 -16.55 -19.30 -0.24
C GLU A 229 -15.40 -19.83 -1.11
N GLN A 230 -14.15 -19.46 -0.78
CA GLN A 230 -12.98 -19.80 -1.57
C GLN A 230 -11.82 -20.30 -0.69
N LEU A 231 -11.32 -21.49 -1.00
CA LEU A 231 -10.13 -22.10 -0.39
C LEU A 231 -9.09 -22.35 -1.48
N LEU A 232 -7.98 -21.61 -1.45
CA LEU A 232 -6.95 -21.65 -2.48
C LEU A 232 -5.60 -22.08 -1.90
N ILE A 233 -5.25 -23.35 -2.11
CA ILE A 233 -4.06 -24.01 -1.58
C ILE A 233 -3.25 -24.73 -2.69
N PRO A 234 -2.81 -23.99 -3.73
CA PRO A 234 -2.35 -24.55 -5.00
C PRO A 234 -1.08 -25.39 -4.95
N CYS A 235 -0.32 -25.33 -3.87
CA CYS A 235 0.99 -25.98 -3.73
C CYS A 235 1.03 -27.03 -2.61
N ILE A 236 -0.13 -27.37 -2.03
CA ILE A 236 -0.22 -28.30 -0.91
C ILE A 236 -0.58 -29.70 -1.39
N PHE A 237 0.26 -30.66 -1.02
CA PHE A 237 0.08 -32.09 -1.31
C PHE A 237 -0.63 -32.78 -0.15
N PHE A 238 -1.77 -33.39 -0.44
CA PHE A 238 -2.49 -34.18 0.54
C PHE A 238 -2.30 -35.67 0.32
N TYR A 239 -1.78 -36.36 1.34
CA TYR A 239 -1.72 -37.82 1.34
C TYR A 239 -3.12 -38.46 1.41
N LYS A 240 -4.01 -37.85 2.20
CA LYS A 240 -5.41 -38.28 2.37
C LYS A 240 -6.35 -37.09 2.28
N GLU A 241 -7.50 -37.30 1.65
CA GLU A 241 -8.59 -36.32 1.55
C GLU A 241 -9.10 -35.85 2.92
N THR A 242 -9.02 -36.70 3.95
CA THR A 242 -9.50 -36.43 5.31
C THR A 242 -8.84 -35.22 5.97
N THR A 243 -7.68 -34.78 5.47
CA THR A 243 -7.03 -33.53 5.87
C THR A 243 -7.87 -32.27 5.57
N LEU A 244 -8.79 -32.36 4.61
CA LEU A 244 -9.76 -31.30 4.30
C LEU A 244 -10.97 -31.32 5.25
N ASN A 245 -11.14 -32.34 6.09
CA ASN A 245 -12.31 -32.44 6.99
C ASN A 245 -12.39 -31.30 8.01
N HIS A 246 -11.32 -30.53 8.22
CA HIS A 246 -11.38 -29.26 8.96
C HIS A 246 -12.44 -28.30 8.39
N PHE A 247 -12.73 -28.40 7.09
CA PHE A 247 -13.74 -27.60 6.40
C PHE A 247 -15.10 -28.29 6.25
N GLN A 248 -15.38 -29.35 7.02
CA GLN A 248 -16.65 -30.08 6.94
C GLN A 248 -17.89 -29.18 7.13
N HIS A 249 -17.77 -28.09 7.90
CA HIS A 249 -18.85 -27.14 8.16
C HIS A 249 -18.79 -25.88 7.28
N ALA A 250 -17.95 -25.87 6.23
CA ALA A 250 -17.85 -24.76 5.30
C ALA A 250 -18.94 -24.83 4.23
N SER A 251 -20.21 -24.66 4.59
CA SER A 251 -21.37 -24.88 3.69
C SER A 251 -21.51 -23.88 2.52
N ASN A 252 -20.72 -22.81 2.52
CA ASN A 252 -20.72 -21.82 1.44
C ASN A 252 -19.54 -21.98 0.47
N LEU A 253 -18.68 -22.99 0.68
CA LEU A 253 -17.46 -23.21 -0.09
C LEU A 253 -17.82 -23.64 -1.52
N LYS A 254 -17.41 -22.84 -2.49
CA LYS A 254 -17.71 -23.01 -3.93
C LYS A 254 -16.46 -23.16 -4.78
N VAL A 255 -15.37 -22.50 -4.40
CA VAL A 255 -14.12 -22.49 -5.15
C VAL A 255 -13.05 -23.21 -4.34
N LEU A 256 -12.46 -24.24 -4.94
CA LEU A 256 -11.37 -25.00 -4.34
C LEU A 256 -10.20 -25.09 -5.32
N ARG A 257 -9.02 -24.68 -4.87
CA ARG A 257 -7.77 -24.87 -5.61
C ARG A 257 -6.79 -25.66 -4.76
N LEU A 258 -6.22 -26.72 -5.30
CA LEU A 258 -5.29 -27.60 -4.59
C LEU A 258 -4.18 -28.11 -5.52
N CYS A 259 -3.09 -28.63 -4.96
CA CYS A 259 -2.01 -29.21 -5.78
C CYS A 259 -2.37 -30.63 -6.20
N TYR A 260 -2.47 -31.53 -5.23
CA TYR A 260 -2.64 -32.96 -5.43
C TYR A 260 -3.30 -33.62 -4.22
N ILE A 261 -4.15 -34.63 -4.47
CA ILE A 261 -4.63 -35.58 -3.45
C ILE A 261 -4.23 -36.97 -3.92
N LYS A 262 -3.39 -37.68 -3.15
CA LYS A 262 -2.86 -38.99 -3.54
C LYS A 262 -3.91 -40.10 -3.47
N ASN A 263 -4.65 -40.16 -2.36
CA ASN A 263 -5.65 -41.20 -2.11
C ASN A 263 -7.04 -40.58 -2.00
N TRP A 264 -7.89 -40.81 -3.02
CA TRP A 264 -9.33 -40.62 -2.92
C TRP A 264 -9.95 -41.89 -2.34
N GLU A 265 -10.27 -41.86 -1.05
CA GLU A 265 -11.02 -42.94 -0.40
C GLU A 265 -12.52 -42.85 -0.76
N ASP A 266 -13.26 -43.92 -0.47
CA ASP A 266 -14.66 -44.13 -0.87
C ASP A 266 -15.58 -42.97 -0.47
N MET A 267 -16.48 -42.59 -1.38
CA MET A 267 -17.41 -41.44 -1.28
C MET A 267 -18.29 -41.44 -0.01
N GLN A 268 -18.48 -42.58 0.64
CA GLN A 268 -19.39 -42.77 1.78
C GLN A 268 -18.87 -42.19 3.12
N GLN A 269 -17.57 -41.91 3.24
CA GLN A 269 -16.97 -41.39 4.48
C GLN A 269 -16.50 -39.93 4.40
N ARG A 270 -16.82 -39.23 3.31
CA ARG A 270 -16.37 -37.85 3.09
C ARG A 270 -17.13 -36.87 3.97
N LYS A 271 -16.41 -36.21 4.89
CA LYS A 271 -16.97 -35.11 5.69
C LYS A 271 -16.84 -33.76 5.00
N PHE A 272 -15.91 -33.63 4.05
CA PHE A 272 -15.75 -32.43 3.26
C PHE A 272 -16.92 -32.21 2.28
N PRO A 273 -17.44 -30.98 2.14
CA PRO A 273 -18.64 -30.70 1.36
C PRO A 273 -18.35 -30.60 -0.15
N TRP A 274 -17.95 -31.70 -0.77
CA TRP A 274 -17.63 -31.78 -2.20
C TRP A 274 -18.78 -31.41 -3.14
N ARG A 275 -20.02 -31.69 -2.74
CA ARG A 275 -21.21 -31.51 -3.59
C ARG A 275 -21.50 -30.05 -3.93
N GLN A 276 -21.03 -29.09 -3.15
CA GLN A 276 -21.30 -27.66 -3.38
C GLN A 276 -20.17 -26.94 -4.14
N ILE A 277 -19.06 -27.64 -4.41
CA ILE A 277 -17.95 -27.07 -5.18
C ILE A 277 -18.39 -26.89 -6.63
N THR A 278 -18.25 -25.66 -7.14
CA THR A 278 -18.58 -25.29 -8.52
C THR A 278 -17.34 -25.03 -9.35
N GLU A 279 -16.24 -24.62 -8.73
CA GLU A 279 -14.97 -24.35 -9.39
C GLU A 279 -13.87 -25.16 -8.72
N LEU A 280 -13.20 -26.02 -9.50
CA LEU A 280 -12.12 -26.86 -9.01
C LEU A 280 -10.86 -26.67 -9.86
N ASP A 281 -9.73 -26.44 -9.21
CA ASP A 281 -8.42 -26.28 -9.83
C ASP A 281 -7.38 -27.19 -9.19
N VAL A 282 -6.80 -28.12 -9.97
CA VAL A 282 -5.90 -29.19 -9.50
C VAL A 282 -4.63 -29.24 -10.37
N ALA A 283 -3.44 -29.35 -9.78
CA ALA A 283 -2.16 -29.32 -10.51
C ALA A 283 -1.54 -30.70 -10.81
N GLN A 284 -2.01 -31.77 -10.19
CA GLN A 284 -1.56 -33.14 -10.50
C GLN A 284 -2.80 -34.03 -10.51
N CYS A 285 -3.20 -34.52 -11.68
CA CYS A 285 -4.55 -35.08 -11.87
C CYS A 285 -4.59 -36.50 -12.46
N GLU A 286 -3.45 -37.12 -12.75
CA GLU A 286 -3.37 -38.34 -13.56
C GLU A 286 -4.21 -39.50 -13.01
N ASP A 287 -4.12 -39.77 -11.71
CA ASP A 287 -4.82 -40.90 -11.09
C ASP A 287 -6.25 -40.57 -10.62
N VAL A 288 -6.68 -39.33 -10.82
CA VAL A 288 -7.77 -38.75 -10.03
C VAL A 288 -8.82 -37.96 -10.82
N MET A 289 -8.61 -37.85 -12.13
CA MET A 289 -9.56 -37.26 -13.06
C MET A 289 -10.93 -37.95 -12.98
N LYS A 290 -10.97 -39.29 -12.91
CA LYS A 290 -12.23 -40.03 -12.94
C LYS A 290 -13.16 -39.71 -11.76
N PRO A 291 -12.73 -39.82 -10.49
CA PRO A 291 -13.54 -39.40 -9.35
C PRO A 291 -13.99 -37.93 -9.39
N ILE A 292 -13.16 -37.03 -9.94
CA ILE A 292 -13.49 -35.61 -10.07
C ILE A 292 -14.62 -35.40 -11.08
N PHE A 293 -14.54 -36.03 -12.25
CA PHE A 293 -15.56 -35.90 -13.30
C PHE A 293 -16.90 -36.55 -12.92
N GLU A 294 -16.89 -37.54 -12.02
CA GLU A 294 -18.10 -38.12 -11.43
C GLU A 294 -18.82 -37.16 -10.46
N MET A 295 -18.23 -36.00 -10.14
CA MET A 295 -18.86 -34.99 -9.29
C MET A 295 -19.89 -34.17 -10.08
N CYS A 296 -21.15 -34.23 -9.63
CA CYS A 296 -22.28 -33.75 -10.43
C CYS A 296 -22.38 -32.22 -10.59
N ASN A 297 -21.69 -31.42 -9.78
CA ASN A 297 -21.98 -29.98 -9.61
C ASN A 297 -20.86 -29.03 -10.08
N LEU A 298 -19.79 -29.56 -10.68
CA LEU A 298 -18.66 -28.77 -11.18
C LEU A 298 -19.05 -28.01 -12.46
N ARG A 299 -18.87 -26.69 -12.46
CA ARG A 299 -19.10 -25.81 -13.61
C ARG A 299 -17.80 -25.42 -14.31
N GLU A 300 -16.79 -25.03 -13.53
CA GLU A 300 -15.44 -24.79 -14.03
C GLU A 300 -14.46 -25.84 -13.48
N LEU A 301 -13.70 -26.45 -14.37
CA LEU A 301 -12.66 -27.40 -14.01
C LEU A 301 -11.34 -26.99 -14.65
N ARG A 302 -10.29 -26.88 -13.85
CA ARG A 302 -8.94 -26.51 -14.30
C ARG A 302 -7.95 -27.57 -13.88
N PHE A 303 -7.20 -28.07 -14.84
CA PHE A 303 -6.03 -28.91 -14.58
C PHE A 303 -4.78 -28.14 -14.95
N ARG A 304 -3.83 -28.08 -14.02
CA ARG A 304 -2.48 -27.55 -14.25
C ARG A 304 -1.50 -28.72 -14.28
N GLN A 305 -0.34 -28.55 -14.90
CA GLN A 305 0.76 -29.50 -14.81
C GLN A 305 1.73 -29.06 -13.71
N TYR A 306 2.01 -29.93 -12.74
CA TYR A 306 2.98 -29.70 -11.66
C TYR A 306 4.41 -30.09 -12.06
N TYR A 307 5.44 -29.55 -11.38
CA TYR A 307 6.85 -29.89 -11.61
C TYR A 307 7.11 -31.39 -11.39
N GLY A 308 7.48 -32.10 -12.44
CA GLY A 308 7.92 -33.50 -12.41
C GLY A 308 7.70 -34.18 -13.75
N GLU A 309 8.60 -35.09 -14.13
CA GLU A 309 8.43 -36.01 -15.25
C GLU A 309 7.24 -36.95 -14.97
N SER A 310 6.04 -36.43 -15.13
CA SER A 310 4.82 -37.21 -15.09
C SER A 310 4.50 -37.57 -16.53
N THR A 311 4.65 -38.86 -16.83
CA THR A 311 4.23 -39.42 -18.11
C THR A 311 2.72 -39.28 -18.20
N VAL A 312 2.23 -38.41 -19.08
CA VAL A 312 0.80 -38.26 -19.35
C VAL A 312 0.24 -39.63 -19.74
N LYS A 313 -0.40 -40.33 -18.80
CA LYS A 313 -1.11 -41.57 -19.10
C LYS A 313 -2.36 -41.18 -19.88
N LEU A 314 -2.46 -41.68 -21.11
CA LEU A 314 -3.67 -41.54 -21.92
C LEU A 314 -4.87 -42.09 -21.12
N CYS A 315 -5.82 -41.23 -20.77
CA CYS A 315 -7.08 -41.66 -20.16
C CYS A 315 -7.75 -42.66 -21.11
N SER A 316 -8.07 -43.86 -20.60
CA SER A 316 -8.88 -44.82 -21.34
C SER A 316 -10.36 -44.60 -21.03
N ARG A 317 -11.18 -44.76 -22.08
CA ARG A 317 -12.61 -44.43 -22.20
C ARG A 317 -12.95 -42.94 -21.97
N PRO A 318 -13.75 -42.31 -22.85
CA PRO A 318 -14.18 -40.94 -22.66
C PRO A 318 -15.03 -40.82 -21.39
N ILE A 319 -14.69 -39.86 -20.53
CA ILE A 319 -15.43 -39.56 -19.32
C ILE A 319 -16.41 -38.43 -19.65
N THR A 320 -17.68 -38.60 -19.28
CA THR A 320 -18.73 -37.60 -19.52
C THR A 320 -18.96 -36.78 -18.26
N ALA A 321 -18.89 -35.46 -18.36
CA ALA A 321 -19.14 -34.54 -17.25
C ALA A 321 -20.18 -33.49 -17.68
N PRO A 322 -21.49 -33.80 -17.55
CA PRO A 322 -22.56 -33.01 -18.17
C PRO A 322 -22.74 -31.61 -17.58
N SER A 323 -22.25 -31.37 -16.36
CA SER A 323 -22.36 -30.08 -15.67
C SER A 323 -21.20 -29.12 -15.94
N VAL A 324 -20.07 -29.62 -16.48
CA VAL A 324 -18.87 -28.81 -16.72
C VAL A 324 -19.09 -27.94 -17.94
N GLN A 325 -19.12 -26.62 -17.72
CA GLN A 325 -19.28 -25.61 -18.77
C GLN A 325 -17.95 -25.13 -19.32
N LYS A 326 -16.89 -25.19 -18.51
CA LYS A 326 -15.55 -24.72 -18.86
C LYS A 326 -14.49 -25.68 -18.34
N LEU A 327 -13.70 -26.22 -19.27
CA LEU A 327 -12.52 -27.03 -18.98
C LEU A 327 -11.28 -26.24 -19.41
N THR A 328 -10.30 -26.08 -18.53
CA THR A 328 -9.01 -25.46 -18.84
C THR A 328 -7.87 -26.41 -18.51
N LEU A 329 -6.97 -26.61 -19.47
CA LEU A 329 -5.76 -27.42 -19.30
C LEU A 329 -4.56 -26.49 -19.45
N THR A 330 -3.79 -26.32 -18.39
CA THR A 330 -2.55 -25.54 -18.40
C THR A 330 -1.36 -26.48 -18.39
N LEU A 331 -0.81 -26.72 -19.57
CA LEU A 331 0.42 -27.48 -19.76
C LEU A 331 1.61 -26.54 -19.70
N ARG A 332 2.68 -26.92 -18.99
CA ARG A 332 3.94 -26.16 -19.03
C ARG A 332 4.73 -26.69 -20.21
N GLN A 333 4.97 -25.84 -21.20
CA GLN A 333 5.72 -26.18 -22.40
C GLN A 333 7.11 -26.69 -22.00
N THR A 334 7.39 -27.97 -22.19
CA THR A 334 8.74 -28.49 -22.11
C THR A 334 9.49 -27.97 -23.34
N SER A 335 10.28 -26.91 -23.17
CA SER A 335 11.24 -26.50 -24.18
C SER A 335 12.36 -27.53 -24.24
N TYR A 336 12.12 -28.68 -24.88
CA TYR A 336 13.22 -29.48 -25.41
C TYR A 336 13.69 -28.80 -26.69
N PRO A 337 14.98 -28.40 -26.82
CA PRO A 337 15.51 -27.97 -28.10
C PRO A 337 15.40 -29.13 -29.10
N GLU A 338 14.87 -28.87 -30.30
CA GLU A 338 14.79 -29.79 -31.43
C GLU A 338 16.19 -30.18 -31.98
N ARG A 339 16.99 -30.88 -31.19
CA ARG A 339 18.27 -31.45 -31.65
C ARG A 339 18.48 -32.82 -31.03
N GLU A 340 17.72 -33.82 -31.49
CA GLU A 340 18.17 -35.23 -31.51
C GLU A 340 17.19 -36.17 -32.24
N ARG A 341 16.47 -35.70 -33.26
CA ARG A 341 15.62 -36.58 -34.10
C ARG A 341 16.30 -37.17 -35.33
N ASN A 342 17.56 -36.84 -35.61
CA ASN A 342 18.28 -37.34 -36.79
C ASN A 342 19.64 -37.94 -36.42
N ARG A 343 19.66 -39.09 -35.73
CA ARG A 343 20.77 -40.07 -35.81
C ARG A 343 20.23 -41.49 -35.67
N SER A 344 19.65 -41.98 -36.76
CA SER A 344 19.52 -43.41 -37.06
C SER A 344 19.32 -43.56 -38.56
N ILE A 345 20.45 -43.53 -39.29
CA ILE A 345 20.68 -44.34 -40.49
C ILE A 345 22.09 -44.90 -40.33
#